data_AF-A0A1B8ZN65-F1
#
_entry.id   AF-A0A1B8ZN65-F1
#
_cell.length_a   1.000
_cell.length_b   1.000
_cell.length_c   1.000
_cell.angle_alpha   90.00
_cell.angle_beta   90.00
_cell.angle_gamma   90.00
#
_symmetry.space_group_name_H-M   'P 1'
#
loop_
_entity.id
_entity.type
_entity.pdbx_description
1 polymer ?
#
loop_
_entity_poly.entity_id
_entity_poly.type
_entity_poly.pdbx_seq_one_letter_code
_entity_poly.pdbx_strand_id
1 'polypeptide(L)'
;MTMNYKIIHNEERLKEFINWLPDLLPHEQYYVQLLARKKYNPETGLKSDKSQLKRFTTTKERLFHKISQLELPLGRYESGGLDISQDNLALYITPNPRDLHKASLLLMREIADKLIRNDNAINPHTSALNIIQTTTSRKLFFDLDIDFKTENHSIAISKFKKDMEDCLNTDCLTLVKTNGGLHCLIKLEDMRKEYQKSWYQKVSQLGCDEYEVTMNGDNVLPVPGCVQGIDFSPYFADR
;
A
#
# COMPACT_ATOMS: atom_id res chain seq x y z
N MET A 1 -16.03 -24.36 16.27
CA MET A 1 -14.86 -23.46 16.13
C MET A 1 -15.29 -22.28 15.29
N THR A 2 -15.11 -21.05 15.78
CA THR A 2 -15.40 -19.85 14.99
C THR A 2 -14.35 -19.74 13.89
N MET A 3 -14.76 -19.64 12.63
CA MET A 3 -13.82 -19.31 11.55
C MET A 3 -13.43 -17.83 11.67
N ASN A 4 -12.14 -17.54 11.51
CA ASN A 4 -11.61 -16.17 11.47
C ASN A 4 -11.32 -15.76 10.03
N TYR A 5 -11.34 -14.45 9.77
CA TYR A 5 -10.71 -13.90 8.58
C TYR A 5 -9.25 -14.31 8.53
N LYS A 6 -8.77 -14.66 7.33
CA LYS A 6 -7.37 -15.01 7.09
C LYS A 6 -6.69 -13.83 6.40
N ILE A 7 -5.89 -13.09 7.14
CA ILE A 7 -5.17 -11.92 6.61
C ILE A 7 -3.78 -12.32 6.14
N ILE A 8 -3.13 -13.25 6.85
CA ILE A 8 -1.81 -13.78 6.51
C ILE A 8 -2.01 -15.06 5.69
N HIS A 9 -1.76 -14.98 4.39
CA HIS A 9 -1.87 -16.13 3.47
C HIS A 9 -0.57 -16.93 3.40
N ASN A 10 0.57 -16.24 3.45
CA ASN A 10 1.91 -16.84 3.44
C ASN A 10 2.82 -16.09 4.42
N GLU A 11 3.14 -16.76 5.54
CA GLU A 11 3.94 -16.21 6.63
C GLU A 11 5.39 -15.95 6.22
N GLU A 12 6.03 -16.85 5.48
CA GLU A 12 7.43 -16.71 5.05
C GLU A 12 7.60 -15.49 4.15
N ARG A 13 6.70 -15.35 3.17
CA ARG A 13 6.68 -14.20 2.26
C ARG A 13 6.40 -12.89 2.99
N LEU A 14 5.51 -12.91 3.98
CA LEU A 14 5.26 -11.73 4.81
C LEU A 14 6.52 -11.36 5.60
N LYS A 15 7.24 -12.32 6.19
CA LYS A 15 8.50 -12.06 6.89
C LYS A 15 9.57 -11.52 5.95
N GLU A 16 9.70 -12.07 4.75
CA GLU A 16 10.61 -11.57 3.71
C GLU A 16 10.31 -10.11 3.37
N PHE A 17 9.03 -9.79 3.13
CA PHE A 17 8.60 -8.42 2.88
C PHE A 17 8.89 -7.48 4.05
N ILE A 18 8.60 -7.91 5.28
CA ILE A 18 8.89 -7.12 6.48
C ILE A 18 10.39 -6.84 6.55
N ASN A 19 11.25 -7.81 6.27
CA ASN A 19 12.70 -7.63 6.28
C ASN A 19 13.19 -6.68 5.18
N TRP A 20 12.56 -6.71 4.01
CA TRP A 20 12.86 -5.83 2.87
C TRP A 20 12.55 -4.36 3.15
N LEU A 21 11.53 -4.06 3.96
CA LEU A 21 11.16 -2.68 4.30
C LEU A 21 12.35 -1.92 4.93
N PRO A 22 12.49 -0.60 4.69
CA PRO A 22 13.55 0.21 5.29
C PRO A 22 13.61 0.15 6.82
N ASP A 23 14.79 0.37 7.40
CA ASP A 23 14.87 0.56 8.85
C ASP A 23 14.35 1.96 9.23
N LEU A 24 13.70 2.03 10.39
CA LEU A 24 13.01 3.22 10.87
C LEU A 24 13.91 4.07 11.77
N LEU A 25 13.80 5.40 11.63
CA LEU A 25 14.29 6.34 12.62
C LEU A 25 13.36 6.38 13.85
N PRO A 26 13.81 6.91 15.01
CA PRO A 26 13.03 6.84 16.25
C PRO A 26 11.62 7.48 16.20
N HIS A 27 11.41 8.46 15.32
CA HIS A 27 10.14 9.16 15.16
C HIS A 27 9.30 8.62 13.97
N GLU A 28 9.79 7.59 13.29
CA GLU A 28 9.15 7.03 12.11
C GLU A 28 8.30 5.80 12.44
N GLN A 29 7.18 5.65 11.73
CA GLN A 29 6.41 4.41 11.70
C GLN A 29 5.88 4.10 10.31
N TYR A 30 5.59 2.82 10.08
CA TYR A 30 4.77 2.40 8.96
C TYR A 30 3.30 2.68 9.22
N TYR A 31 2.57 3.06 8.18
CA TYR A 31 1.12 3.18 8.21
C TYR A 31 0.51 2.04 7.42
N VAL A 32 -0.38 1.29 8.07
CA VAL A 32 -1.02 0.09 7.52
C VAL A 32 -2.53 0.30 7.50
N GLN A 33 -3.18 -0.17 6.45
CA GLN A 33 -4.63 -0.12 6.31
C GLN A 33 -5.19 -1.42 5.74
N LEU A 34 -6.25 -1.92 6.37
CA LEU A 34 -7.09 -2.99 5.85
C LEU A 34 -8.31 -2.36 5.17
N LEU A 35 -8.51 -2.71 3.90
CA LEU A 35 -9.64 -2.25 3.10
C LEU A 35 -10.53 -3.43 2.70
N ALA A 36 -11.83 -3.18 2.60
CA ALA A 36 -12.71 -3.96 1.75
C ALA A 36 -12.76 -3.27 0.38
N ARG A 37 -12.55 -4.01 -0.71
CA ARG A 37 -12.59 -3.51 -2.09
C ARG A 37 -13.66 -4.22 -2.88
N LYS A 38 -14.56 -3.45 -3.49
CA LYS A 38 -15.62 -3.96 -4.36
C LYS A 38 -15.06 -4.71 -5.56
N LYS A 39 -13.97 -4.20 -6.16
CA LYS A 39 -13.37 -4.80 -7.35
C LYS A 39 -12.86 -6.23 -7.18
N TYR A 40 -12.62 -6.69 -5.95
CA TYR A 40 -12.14 -8.07 -5.70
C TYR A 40 -13.27 -9.10 -5.57
N ASN A 41 -14.45 -8.66 -5.13
CA ASN A 41 -15.65 -9.49 -5.16
C ASN A 41 -16.88 -8.57 -5.29
N PRO A 42 -17.32 -8.28 -6.54
CA PRO A 42 -18.38 -7.30 -6.81
C PRO A 42 -19.78 -7.77 -6.40
N GLU A 43 -19.97 -9.08 -6.18
CA GLU A 43 -21.28 -9.70 -5.90
C GLU A 43 -21.73 -9.54 -4.45
N THR A 44 -20.84 -9.11 -3.55
CA THR A 44 -21.06 -9.00 -2.09
C THR A 44 -21.92 -7.82 -1.64
N GLY A 45 -22.38 -6.97 -2.57
CA GLY A 45 -23.27 -5.84 -2.26
C GLY A 45 -22.57 -4.61 -1.68
N LEU A 46 -21.22 -4.56 -1.68
CA LEU A 46 -20.48 -3.35 -1.30
C LEU A 46 -20.91 -2.14 -2.15
N LYS A 47 -21.41 -1.09 -1.47
CA LYS A 47 -21.91 0.13 -2.13
C LYS A 47 -20.76 0.98 -2.69
N SER A 48 -19.75 1.24 -1.87
CA SER A 48 -18.57 2.03 -2.25
C SER A 48 -17.48 1.15 -2.87
N ASP A 49 -16.66 1.71 -3.76
CA ASP A 49 -15.50 1.01 -4.35
C ASP A 49 -14.54 0.48 -3.27
N LYS A 50 -14.33 1.27 -2.21
CA LYS A 50 -13.54 0.88 -1.05
C LYS A 50 -14.19 1.28 0.26
N SER A 51 -14.03 0.43 1.28
CA SER A 51 -14.37 0.73 2.67
C SER A 51 -13.14 0.57 3.56
N GLN A 52 -12.89 1.56 4.41
CA GLN A 52 -11.78 1.53 5.35
C GLN A 52 -12.17 0.77 6.61
N LEU A 53 -11.63 -0.44 6.80
CA LEU A 53 -12.00 -1.30 7.94
C LEU A 53 -11.12 -1.05 9.16
N LYS A 54 -9.80 -1.03 8.95
CA LYS A 54 -8.84 -0.79 10.03
C LYS A 54 -7.65 -0.02 9.53
N ARG A 55 -7.11 0.84 10.40
CA ARG A 55 -5.87 1.58 10.21
C ARG A 55 -5.05 1.54 11.47
N PHE A 56 -3.75 1.49 11.34
CA PHE A 56 -2.82 1.57 12.46
C PHE A 56 -1.42 1.96 12.00
N THR A 57 -0.61 2.43 12.92
CA THR A 57 0.83 2.61 12.72
C THR A 57 1.61 1.50 13.40
N THR A 58 2.82 1.19 12.92
CA THR A 58 3.66 0.19 13.55
C THR A 58 5.14 0.37 13.24
N THR A 59 5.99 -0.22 14.08
CA THR A 59 7.39 -0.46 13.75
C THR A 59 7.53 -1.76 12.97
N LYS A 60 8.68 -1.96 12.33
CA LYS A 60 9.02 -3.15 11.53
C LYS A 60 8.94 -4.44 12.36
N GLU A 61 9.45 -4.41 13.59
CA GLU A 61 9.50 -5.55 14.52
C GLU A 61 8.09 -6.00 14.97
N ARG A 62 7.16 -5.04 15.05
CA ARG A 62 5.78 -5.31 15.51
C ARG A 62 4.80 -5.58 14.38
N LEU A 63 5.22 -5.39 13.12
CA LEU A 63 4.36 -5.42 11.96
C LEU A 63 3.66 -6.78 11.81
N PHE A 64 4.40 -7.88 11.90
CA PHE A 64 3.82 -9.24 11.83
C PHE A 64 2.71 -9.44 12.87
N HIS A 65 3.02 -9.16 14.14
CA HIS A 65 2.08 -9.35 15.24
C HIS A 65 0.84 -8.44 15.12
N LYS A 66 0.99 -7.21 14.65
CA LYS A 66 -0.17 -6.33 14.44
C LYS A 66 -1.04 -6.77 13.26
N ILE A 67 -0.46 -7.36 12.23
CA ILE A 67 -1.23 -7.94 11.13
C ILE A 67 -2.01 -9.17 11.60
N SER A 68 -1.40 -10.05 12.40
CA SER A 68 -2.10 -11.24 12.92
C SER A 68 -3.30 -10.87 13.81
N GLN A 69 -3.26 -9.71 14.49
CA GLN A 69 -4.39 -9.18 15.26
C GLN A 69 -5.61 -8.78 14.40
N LEU A 70 -5.47 -8.74 13.07
CA LEU A 70 -6.57 -8.45 12.16
C LEU A 70 -7.41 -9.70 11.81
N GLU A 71 -6.95 -10.89 12.18
CA GLU A 71 -7.64 -12.18 11.96
C GLU A 71 -8.75 -12.40 12.99
N LEU A 72 -9.78 -11.57 12.90
CA LEU A 72 -10.95 -11.61 13.77
C LEU A 72 -11.94 -12.69 13.33
N PRO A 73 -12.87 -13.14 14.20
CA PRO A 73 -13.99 -13.97 13.76
C PRO A 73 -14.73 -13.37 12.57
N LEU A 74 -15.21 -14.21 11.65
CA LEU A 74 -16.03 -13.76 10.51
C LEU A 74 -17.26 -12.97 11.00
N GLY A 75 -17.65 -11.93 10.24
CA GLY A 75 -18.72 -10.99 10.60
C GLY A 75 -18.29 -9.87 11.56
N ARG A 76 -17.01 -9.78 11.95
CA ARG A 76 -16.49 -8.67 12.77
C ARG A 76 -16.05 -7.46 11.97
N TYR A 77 -15.88 -7.60 10.66
CA TYR A 77 -15.72 -6.47 9.76
C TYR A 77 -17.07 -6.19 9.10
N GLU A 78 -17.53 -4.95 9.25
CA GLU A 78 -18.80 -4.47 8.68
C GLU A 78 -18.55 -3.18 7.90
N SER A 79 -19.29 -2.99 6.81
CA SER A 79 -19.42 -1.68 6.17
C SER A 79 -20.85 -1.45 5.71
N GLY A 80 -21.47 -0.39 6.23
CA GLY A 80 -22.82 0.02 5.85
C GLY A 80 -23.90 -1.02 6.16
N GLY A 81 -23.82 -1.73 7.30
CA GLY A 81 -24.78 -2.75 7.71
C GLY A 81 -24.51 -4.15 7.14
N LEU A 82 -23.43 -4.33 6.38
CA LEU A 82 -23.09 -5.60 5.73
C LEU A 82 -21.78 -6.16 6.26
N ASP A 83 -21.82 -7.44 6.60
CA ASP A 83 -20.62 -8.22 6.90
C ASP A 83 -19.72 -8.29 5.66
N ILE A 84 -18.44 -8.03 5.88
CA ILE A 84 -17.46 -8.04 4.80
C ILE A 84 -17.05 -9.48 4.48
N SER A 85 -17.06 -9.87 3.20
CA SER A 85 -16.48 -11.14 2.77
C SER A 85 -14.95 -11.12 2.86
N GLN A 86 -14.37 -12.27 3.21
CA GLN A 86 -12.92 -12.53 3.13
C GLN A 86 -12.34 -12.07 1.78
N ASP A 87 -13.09 -12.32 0.71
CA ASP A 87 -12.71 -12.09 -0.68
C ASP A 87 -12.67 -10.62 -1.09
N ASN A 88 -13.19 -9.72 -0.26
CA ASN A 88 -13.06 -8.28 -0.50
C ASN A 88 -11.81 -7.69 0.14
N LEU A 89 -11.14 -8.43 1.02
CA LEU A 89 -10.08 -7.87 1.85
C LEU A 89 -8.79 -7.63 1.06
N ALA A 90 -8.14 -6.52 1.38
CA ALA A 90 -6.78 -6.26 0.98
C ALA A 90 -6.04 -5.44 2.03
N LEU A 91 -4.83 -5.86 2.35
CA LEU A 91 -3.95 -5.16 3.28
C LEU A 91 -2.93 -4.32 2.51
N TYR A 92 -2.80 -3.06 2.90
CA TYR A 92 -1.85 -2.13 2.30
C TYR A 92 -0.97 -1.47 3.37
N ILE A 93 0.23 -1.08 2.96
CA ILE A 93 1.21 -0.36 3.78
C ILE A 93 1.83 0.79 2.97
N THR A 94 2.21 1.89 3.61
CA THR A 94 3.09 2.86 2.96
C THR A 94 4.54 2.37 3.02
N PRO A 95 5.24 2.14 1.89
CA PRO A 95 6.62 1.65 1.92
C PRO A 95 7.61 2.72 2.40
N ASN A 96 7.28 3.99 2.17
CA ASN A 96 8.00 5.13 2.75
C ASN A 96 7.54 5.38 4.20
N PRO A 97 8.46 5.49 5.18
CA PRO A 97 8.11 5.74 6.58
C PRO A 97 7.36 7.06 6.80
N ARG A 98 6.45 7.09 7.77
CA ARG A 98 5.70 8.29 8.19
C ARG A 98 6.33 8.93 9.41
N ASP A 99 6.38 10.25 9.44
CA ASP A 99 6.94 11.04 10.56
C ASP A 99 5.86 11.34 11.60
N LEU A 100 5.91 10.67 12.75
CA LEU A 100 4.94 10.87 13.82
C LEU A 100 5.14 12.19 14.57
N HIS A 101 6.36 12.71 14.65
CA HIS A 101 6.63 13.98 15.32
C HIS A 101 5.99 15.12 14.52
N LYS A 102 6.30 15.19 13.21
CA LYS A 102 5.71 16.17 12.29
C LYS A 102 4.20 15.99 12.19
N ALA A 103 3.69 14.77 12.11
CA ALA A 103 2.25 14.52 12.05
C ALA A 103 1.53 15.01 13.33
N SER A 104 2.16 14.87 14.50
CA SER A 104 1.60 15.36 15.77
C SER A 104 1.52 16.89 15.83
N LEU A 105 2.55 17.59 15.33
CA LEU A 105 2.53 19.06 15.22
C LEU A 105 1.41 19.54 14.28
N LEU A 106 1.23 18.86 13.14
CA LEU A 106 0.15 19.17 12.20
C LEU A 106 -1.24 18.88 12.79
N LEU A 107 -1.37 17.77 13.52
CA LEU A 107 -2.61 17.41 14.22
C LEU A 107 -2.99 18.45 15.28
N MET A 108 -2.01 18.90 16.07
CA MET A 108 -2.23 19.94 17.09
C MET A 108 -2.85 21.19 16.46
N ARG A 109 -2.30 21.64 15.32
CA ARG A 109 -2.85 22.78 14.57
C ARG A 109 -4.27 22.49 14.06
N GLU A 110 -4.51 21.34 13.43
CA GLU A 110 -5.83 21.00 12.89
C GLU A 110 -6.91 20.96 13.99
N ILE A 111 -6.59 20.38 15.15
CA ILE A 111 -7.50 20.34 16.29
C ILE A 111 -7.79 21.75 16.79
N ALA A 112 -6.77 22.57 17.02
CA ALA A 112 -6.94 23.95 17.49
C ALA A 112 -7.84 24.76 16.53
N ASP A 113 -7.58 24.68 15.22
CA ASP A 113 -8.36 25.40 14.21
C ASP A 113 -9.84 24.99 14.21
N LYS A 114 -10.13 23.68 14.31
CA LYS A 114 -11.51 23.17 14.36
C LYS A 114 -12.23 23.59 15.63
N LEU A 115 -11.55 23.55 16.78
CA LEU A 115 -12.14 23.98 18.06
C LEU A 115 -12.44 25.47 18.07
N ILE A 116 -11.54 26.32 17.57
CA ILE A 116 -11.77 27.78 17.43
C ILE A 116 -13.00 28.07 16.56
N ARG A 117 -13.26 27.23 15.55
CA ARG A 117 -14.42 27.33 14.66
C ARG A 117 -15.71 26.72 15.23
N ASN A 118 -15.68 26.20 16.46
CA ASN A 118 -16.79 25.46 17.09
C ASN A 118 -17.26 24.25 16.27
N ASP A 119 -16.34 23.58 15.56
CA ASP A 119 -16.63 22.32 14.88
C ASP A 119 -16.66 21.16 15.88
N ASN A 120 -17.87 20.85 16.36
CA ASN A 120 -18.11 19.77 17.32
C ASN A 120 -18.08 18.37 16.70
N ALA A 121 -17.97 18.24 15.37
CA ALA A 121 -17.92 16.95 14.68
C ALA A 121 -16.49 16.37 14.59
N ILE A 122 -15.51 17.00 15.24
CA ILE A 122 -14.12 16.56 15.20
C ILE A 122 -13.95 15.15 15.79
N ASN A 123 -13.24 14.30 15.05
CA ASN A 123 -12.76 13.00 15.55
C ASN A 123 -11.22 13.01 15.52
N PRO A 124 -10.57 13.32 16.65
CA PRO A 124 -9.11 13.46 16.72
C PRO A 124 -8.36 12.20 16.27
N HIS A 125 -8.89 11.02 16.56
CA HIS A 125 -8.28 9.75 16.16
C HIS A 125 -8.27 9.57 14.63
N THR A 126 -9.40 9.85 13.98
CA THR A 126 -9.50 9.81 12.52
C THR A 126 -8.61 10.87 11.86
N SER A 127 -8.59 12.09 12.40
CA SER A 127 -7.70 13.16 11.95
C SER A 127 -6.22 12.75 12.08
N ALA A 128 -5.81 12.19 13.22
CA ALA A 128 -4.45 11.72 13.44
C ALA A 128 -4.02 10.74 12.36
N LEU A 129 -4.84 9.72 12.09
CA LEU A 129 -4.52 8.70 11.08
C LEU A 129 -4.47 9.27 9.66
N ASN A 130 -5.36 10.21 9.31
CA ASN A 130 -5.34 10.88 8.01
C ASN A 130 -4.05 11.69 7.81
N ILE A 131 -3.64 12.45 8.83
CA ILE A 131 -2.43 13.28 8.78
C ILE A 131 -1.19 12.40 8.75
N ILE A 132 -1.13 11.34 9.57
CA ILE A 132 0.01 10.41 9.57
C ILE A 132 0.19 9.78 8.19
N GLN A 133 -0.89 9.34 7.53
CA GLN A 133 -0.83 8.74 6.20
C GLN A 133 -0.12 9.64 5.18
N THR A 134 -0.36 10.94 5.22
CA THR A 134 0.18 11.92 4.25
C THR A 134 1.48 12.58 4.70
N THR A 135 1.91 12.36 5.94
CA THR A 135 3.15 12.94 6.48
C THR A 135 4.32 11.98 6.30
N THR A 136 4.81 11.87 5.07
CA THR A 136 6.02 11.10 4.76
C THR A 136 7.23 11.71 5.45
N SER A 137 8.06 10.87 6.08
CA SER A 137 9.35 11.26 6.66
C SER A 137 10.41 11.33 5.56
N ARG A 138 10.79 10.16 5.04
CA ARG A 138 11.77 10.00 3.96
C ARG A 138 11.10 9.39 2.74
N LYS A 139 11.32 9.99 1.57
CA LYS A 139 10.88 9.46 0.27
C LYS A 139 11.98 8.57 -0.30
N LEU A 140 12.09 7.35 0.20
CA LEU A 140 13.11 6.37 -0.21
C LEU A 140 12.73 5.73 -1.55
N PHE A 141 11.44 5.49 -1.74
CA PHE A 141 10.88 4.91 -2.95
C PHE A 141 9.98 5.90 -3.68
N PHE A 142 10.04 5.84 -5.00
CA PHE A 142 8.97 6.32 -5.87
C PHE A 142 8.12 5.13 -6.32
N ASP A 143 6.84 5.12 -5.97
CA ASP A 143 5.92 4.02 -6.28
C ASP A 143 5.14 4.30 -7.57
N LEU A 144 5.34 3.43 -8.57
CA LEU A 144 4.55 3.35 -9.79
C LEU A 144 3.47 2.28 -9.63
N ASP A 145 2.22 2.62 -9.94
CA ASP A 145 1.12 1.66 -10.04
C ASP A 145 0.92 1.30 -11.51
N ILE A 146 1.00 0.01 -11.84
CA ILE A 146 0.91 -0.50 -13.21
C ILE A 146 -0.33 -1.39 -13.31
N ASP A 147 -1.32 -0.92 -14.06
CA ASP A 147 -2.52 -1.67 -14.38
C ASP A 147 -2.30 -2.49 -15.66
N PHE A 148 -2.63 -3.77 -15.63
CA PHE A 148 -2.51 -4.64 -16.80
C PHE A 148 -3.73 -4.51 -17.71
N LYS A 149 -3.44 -4.42 -19.01
CA LYS A 149 -4.45 -4.33 -20.09
C LYS A 149 -4.62 -5.65 -20.86
N THR A 150 -3.90 -6.68 -20.43
CA THR A 150 -3.94 -8.03 -21.01
C THR A 150 -4.13 -9.08 -19.92
N GLU A 151 -4.84 -10.16 -20.25
CA GLU A 151 -4.99 -11.32 -19.36
C GLU A 151 -3.66 -12.06 -19.16
N ASN A 152 -2.73 -11.98 -20.13
CA ASN A 152 -1.42 -12.58 -20.00
C ASN A 152 -0.47 -11.66 -19.21
N HIS A 153 -0.61 -11.71 -17.88
CA HIS A 153 0.19 -10.94 -16.94
C HIS A 153 1.71 -11.13 -17.12
N SER A 154 2.17 -12.31 -17.57
CA SER A 154 3.60 -12.58 -17.77
C SER A 154 4.21 -11.76 -18.91
N ILE A 155 3.42 -11.54 -19.98
CA ILE A 155 3.83 -10.69 -21.11
C ILE A 155 3.89 -9.24 -20.65
N ALA A 156 2.88 -8.75 -19.93
CA ALA A 156 2.86 -7.39 -19.40
C ALA A 156 4.07 -7.08 -18.51
N ILE A 157 4.41 -7.99 -17.59
CA ILE A 157 5.58 -7.85 -16.70
C ILE A 157 6.88 -7.81 -17.52
N SER A 158 7.03 -8.73 -18.47
CA SER A 158 8.25 -8.83 -19.29
C SER A 158 8.44 -7.59 -20.16
N LYS A 159 7.35 -7.09 -20.74
CA LYS A 159 7.32 -5.88 -21.55
C LYS A 159 7.65 -4.65 -20.70
N PHE A 160 7.03 -4.50 -19.54
CA PHE A 160 7.34 -3.41 -18.60
C PHE A 160 8.80 -3.43 -18.14
N LYS A 161 9.34 -4.59 -17.75
CA LYS A 161 10.76 -4.73 -17.36
C LYS A 161 11.69 -4.24 -18.47
N LYS A 162 11.44 -4.66 -19.71
CA LYS A 162 12.23 -4.25 -20.87
C LYS A 162 12.15 -2.74 -21.12
N ASP A 163 10.96 -2.16 -21.05
CA ASP A 163 10.77 -0.71 -21.28
C ASP A 163 11.45 0.13 -20.18
N MET A 164 11.54 -0.41 -18.96
CA MET A 164 12.23 0.25 -17.84
C MET A 164 13.76 0.29 -18.00
N GLU A 165 14.37 -0.66 -18.72
CA GLU A 165 15.81 -0.69 -19.00
C GLU A 165 16.28 0.56 -19.78
N ASP A 166 15.42 1.11 -20.64
CA ASP A 166 15.68 2.35 -21.39
C ASP A 166 15.51 3.62 -20.54
N CYS A 167 14.85 3.48 -19.38
CA CYS A 167 14.48 4.59 -18.50
C CYS A 167 15.51 4.80 -17.38
N LEU A 168 15.93 3.71 -16.72
CA LEU A 168 16.87 3.74 -15.60
C LEU A 168 17.52 2.37 -15.34
N ASN A 169 18.51 2.37 -14.46
CA ASN A 169 19.21 1.16 -14.04
C ASN A 169 18.27 0.21 -13.25
N THR A 170 18.20 -1.06 -13.64
CA THR A 170 17.22 -2.02 -13.12
C THR A 170 17.49 -2.49 -11.68
N ASP A 171 18.71 -2.32 -11.19
CA ASP A 171 19.15 -2.64 -9.82
C ASP A 171 18.50 -1.78 -8.73
N CYS A 172 17.89 -0.64 -9.08
CA CYS A 172 17.12 0.17 -8.13
C CYS A 172 15.61 -0.12 -8.15
N LEU A 173 15.17 -1.14 -8.89
CA LEU A 173 13.77 -1.52 -8.99
C LEU A 173 13.41 -2.62 -7.99
N THR A 174 12.21 -2.57 -7.45
CA THR A 174 11.57 -3.72 -6.80
C THR A 174 10.15 -3.85 -7.31
N LEU A 175 9.78 -5.05 -7.75
CA LEU A 175 8.47 -5.30 -8.35
C LEU A 175 7.58 -6.11 -7.42
N VAL A 176 6.36 -5.63 -7.18
CA VAL A 176 5.35 -6.36 -6.39
C VAL A 176 4.16 -6.68 -7.27
N LYS A 177 3.97 -7.96 -7.60
CA LYS A 177 2.76 -8.41 -8.31
C LYS A 177 1.57 -8.29 -7.37
N THR A 178 0.52 -7.64 -7.88
CA THR A 178 -0.79 -7.55 -7.21
C THR A 178 -1.81 -8.41 -7.96
N ASN A 179 -3.05 -8.50 -7.49
CA ASN A 179 -4.06 -9.32 -8.13
C ASN A 179 -4.27 -8.90 -9.62
N GLY A 180 -4.56 -7.62 -9.86
CA GLY A 180 -4.85 -7.08 -11.19
C GLY A 180 -3.70 -6.35 -11.90
N GLY A 181 -2.54 -6.18 -11.26
CA GLY A 181 -1.48 -5.33 -11.80
C GLY A 181 -0.12 -5.59 -11.16
N LEU A 182 0.69 -4.56 -11.08
CA LEU A 182 2.07 -4.58 -10.60
C LEU A 182 2.39 -3.23 -9.95
N HIS A 183 3.07 -3.22 -8.81
CA HIS A 183 3.75 -2.01 -8.34
C HIS A 183 5.23 -2.10 -8.67
N CYS A 184 5.83 -0.98 -9.09
CA CYS A 184 7.26 -0.84 -9.28
C CYS A 184 7.80 0.26 -8.36
N LEU A 185 8.62 -0.15 -7.40
CA LEU A 185 9.22 0.70 -6.38
C LEU A 185 10.62 1.07 -6.86
N ILE A 186 10.84 2.34 -7.19
CA ILE A 186 12.15 2.85 -7.58
C ILE A 186 12.86 3.38 -6.33
N LYS A 187 13.94 2.72 -5.90
CA LYS A 187 14.79 3.18 -4.79
C LYS A 187 15.67 4.33 -5.25
N LEU A 188 15.33 5.54 -4.84
CA LEU A 188 15.90 6.77 -5.41
C LEU A 188 17.40 6.92 -5.15
N GLU A 189 17.89 6.42 -4.01
CA GLU A 189 19.32 6.48 -3.66
C GLU A 189 20.20 5.53 -4.50
N ASP A 190 19.63 4.45 -5.03
CA ASP A 190 20.33 3.47 -5.86
C ASP A 190 20.30 3.85 -7.35
N MET A 191 19.66 4.97 -7.70
CA MET A 191 19.60 5.46 -9.08
C MET A 191 20.92 6.09 -9.51
N ARG A 192 21.49 5.59 -10.62
CA ARG A 192 22.74 6.13 -11.16
C ARG A 192 22.56 7.56 -11.68
N LYS A 193 23.62 8.36 -11.56
CA LYS A 193 23.59 9.82 -11.79
C LYS A 193 23.14 10.18 -13.21
N GLU A 194 23.48 9.36 -14.20
CA GLU A 194 23.10 9.57 -15.60
C GLU A 194 21.58 9.56 -15.83
N TYR A 195 20.79 8.87 -14.99
CA TYR A 195 19.34 8.78 -15.14
C TYR A 195 18.57 9.84 -14.34
N GLN A 196 19.17 10.40 -13.27
CA GLN A 196 18.49 11.23 -12.28
C GLN A 196 17.72 12.43 -12.86
N LYS A 197 18.17 12.99 -13.98
CA LYS A 197 17.52 14.15 -14.63
C LYS A 197 16.38 13.79 -15.58
N SER A 198 16.38 12.58 -16.15
CA SER A 198 15.49 12.20 -17.26
C SER A 198 14.52 11.07 -16.94
N TRP A 199 14.79 10.26 -15.91
CA TRP A 199 14.02 9.05 -15.63
C TRP A 199 12.52 9.34 -15.50
N TYR A 200 12.14 10.41 -14.78
CA TYR A 200 10.74 10.74 -14.52
C TYR A 200 9.98 10.99 -15.82
N GLN A 201 10.55 11.80 -16.71
CA GLN A 201 9.96 12.09 -18.01
C GLN A 201 9.84 10.83 -18.86
N LYS A 202 10.90 10.01 -18.92
CA LYS A 202 10.87 8.75 -19.69
C LYS A 202 9.81 7.79 -19.16
N VAL A 203 9.75 7.57 -17.85
CA VAL A 203 8.76 6.70 -17.21
C VAL A 203 7.33 7.21 -17.43
N SER A 204 7.11 8.53 -17.37
CA SER A 204 5.78 9.13 -17.61
C SER A 204 5.23 8.92 -19.02
N GLN A 205 6.11 8.57 -19.97
CA GLN A 205 5.76 8.26 -21.36
C GLN A 205 5.53 6.77 -21.59
N LEU A 206 5.77 5.93 -20.57
CA LEU A 206 5.52 4.50 -20.68
C LEU A 206 4.03 4.19 -20.65
N GLY A 207 3.64 3.29 -21.53
CA GLY A 207 2.28 2.83 -21.71
C GLY A 207 2.17 2.12 -23.06
N CYS A 208 1.46 1.02 -23.09
CA CYS A 208 1.27 0.23 -24.31
C CYS A 208 -0.03 -0.58 -24.22
N ASP A 209 -0.24 -1.47 -25.18
CA ASP A 209 -1.43 -2.32 -25.22
C ASP A 209 -1.45 -3.34 -24.07
N GLU A 210 -0.30 -3.65 -23.47
CA GLU A 210 -0.17 -4.60 -22.37
C GLU A 210 -0.33 -3.97 -20.97
N TYR A 211 0.01 -2.70 -20.79
CA TYR A 211 -0.02 -2.04 -19.47
C TYR A 211 -0.19 -0.52 -19.53
N GLU A 212 -0.59 0.06 -18.41
CA GLU A 212 -0.62 1.50 -18.17
C GLU A 212 0.09 1.86 -16.87
N VAL A 213 0.83 2.97 -16.86
CA VAL A 213 1.59 3.44 -15.70
C VAL A 213 0.92 4.65 -15.09
N THR A 214 0.64 4.58 -13.79
CA THR A 214 0.19 5.71 -12.98
C THR A 214 1.30 6.17 -12.02
N MET A 215 1.70 7.44 -12.14
CA MET A 215 2.77 8.04 -11.35
C MET A 215 2.24 8.90 -10.19
N ASN A 216 1.94 8.28 -9.04
CA ASN A 216 1.53 9.02 -7.83
C ASN A 216 2.69 9.31 -6.87
N GLY A 217 3.79 8.54 -6.97
CA GLY A 217 5.03 8.74 -6.23
C GLY A 217 5.07 8.20 -4.80
N ASP A 218 3.99 8.34 -4.03
CA ASP A 218 3.90 7.81 -2.65
C ASP A 218 2.55 7.13 -2.42
N ASN A 219 2.43 5.91 -2.95
CA ASN A 219 1.22 5.09 -2.85
C ASN A 219 1.22 4.19 -1.60
N VAL A 220 0.09 3.54 -1.42
CA VAL A 220 -0.07 2.42 -0.49
C VAL A 220 0.16 1.13 -1.26
N LEU A 221 1.15 0.35 -0.83
CA LEU A 221 1.58 -0.89 -1.44
C LEU A 221 0.79 -2.07 -0.87
N PRO A 222 0.18 -2.95 -1.68
CA PRO A 222 -0.36 -4.22 -1.21
C PRO A 222 0.73 -5.05 -0.52
N VAL A 223 0.45 -5.59 0.65
CA VAL A 223 1.44 -6.30 1.48
C VAL A 223 1.65 -7.72 0.96
N PRO A 224 2.86 -8.07 0.47
CA PRO A 224 3.19 -9.44 0.13
C PRO A 224 2.99 -10.43 1.28
N GLY A 225 2.45 -11.60 0.96
CA GLY A 225 2.11 -12.63 1.95
C GLY A 225 0.76 -12.41 2.65
N CYS A 226 0.09 -11.29 2.41
CA CYS A 226 -1.25 -11.02 2.93
C CYS A 226 -2.35 -11.16 1.86
N VAL A 227 -3.60 -11.15 2.29
CA VAL A 227 -4.78 -11.21 1.41
C VAL A 227 -4.86 -10.01 0.46
N GLN A 228 -5.21 -10.28 -0.80
CA GLN A 228 -5.67 -9.26 -1.75
C GLN A 228 -6.71 -9.86 -2.72
N GLY A 229 -7.95 -9.90 -2.27
CA GLY A 229 -9.05 -10.48 -3.02
C GLY A 229 -9.13 -12.01 -2.93
N ILE A 230 -9.88 -12.61 -3.86
CA ILE A 230 -10.08 -14.06 -3.96
C ILE A 230 -8.76 -14.75 -4.30
N ASP A 231 -8.36 -15.72 -3.46
CA ASP A 231 -7.26 -16.66 -3.67
C ASP A 231 -5.92 -16.05 -4.12
N PHE A 232 -5.69 -14.77 -3.82
CA PHE A 232 -4.49 -14.07 -4.22
C PHE A 232 -3.77 -13.44 -3.02
N SER A 233 -2.45 -13.54 -3.05
CA SER A 233 -1.57 -12.86 -2.11
C SER A 233 -0.43 -12.18 -2.89
N PRO A 234 -0.18 -10.87 -2.70
CA PRO A 234 0.90 -10.18 -3.39
C PRO A 234 2.25 -10.85 -3.14
N TYR A 235 3.18 -10.65 -4.07
CA TYR A 235 4.53 -11.23 -4.01
C TYR A 235 5.53 -10.42 -4.82
N PHE A 236 6.82 -10.55 -4.50
CA PHE A 236 7.89 -9.96 -5.30
C PHE A 236 7.98 -10.67 -6.66
N ALA A 237 7.93 -9.93 -7.76
CA ALA A 237 7.95 -10.48 -9.13
C ALA A 237 9.37 -10.57 -9.71
N ASP A 238 10.36 -10.28 -8.90
CA ASP A 238 11.77 -10.15 -9.23
C ASP A 238 12.69 -10.89 -8.24
N ARG A 239 12.12 -11.63 -7.28
CA ARG A 239 12.84 -12.39 -6.25
C ARG A 239 12.28 -13.79 -6.10
#